data_AF-A0A7C5PXY1-F1
#
_entry.id   AF-A0A7C5PXY1-F1
#
_cell.length_a   1.000
_cell.length_b   1.000
_cell.length_c   1.000
_cell.angle_alpha   90.00
_cell.angle_beta   90.00
_cell.angle_gamma   90.00
#
_symmetry.space_group_name_H-M   'P 1'
#
loop_
_entity.id
_entity.type
_entity.pdbx_description
1 polymer ?
#
loop_
_entity_poly.entity_id
_entity_poly.type
_entity_poly.pdbx_seq_one_letter_code
_entity_poly.pdbx_strand_id
1 'polypeptide(L)'
;MKNTFTALQLPSPFLFTVFSLILLLTNSGCSGPACGRDKEAFIEKIDHLVEQAGKLDFPTDDKRWEKYDTEFENLIENCYDEWDEELTIGEHTHVATQIITYAYRRGGGKKLKGKLKEQLEKLKGGSEELKETLKDDVAPLLEEIGQDIEEMVKELEE
;
A
#
# COMPACT_ATOMS: atom_id res chain seq x y z
N MET A 1 -71.34 -23.50 13.13
CA MET A 1 -70.18 -22.85 12.48
C MET A 1 -69.29 -22.25 13.57
N LYS A 2 -68.13 -22.87 13.83
CA LYS A 2 -67.01 -22.26 14.57
C LYS A 2 -65.73 -22.80 13.95
N ASN A 3 -65.11 -22.00 13.10
CA ASN A 3 -63.84 -22.33 12.45
C ASN A 3 -62.73 -22.16 13.48
N THR A 4 -62.06 -23.26 13.82
CA THR A 4 -60.86 -23.27 14.65
C THR A 4 -59.66 -23.19 13.73
N PHE A 5 -58.98 -22.04 13.77
CA PHE A 5 -57.74 -21.78 13.05
C PHE A 5 -56.60 -22.34 13.89
N THR A 6 -56.04 -23.48 13.48
CA THR A 6 -54.89 -24.10 14.16
C THR A 6 -53.64 -23.35 13.76
N ALA A 7 -53.15 -22.47 14.63
CA ALA A 7 -51.85 -21.84 14.47
C ALA A 7 -50.74 -22.89 14.63
N LEU A 8 -49.98 -23.13 13.56
CA LEU A 8 -48.75 -23.91 13.59
C LEU A 8 -47.69 -23.14 14.38
N GLN A 9 -47.58 -23.48 15.66
CA GLN A 9 -46.55 -22.98 16.55
C GLN A 9 -45.25 -23.71 16.25
N LEU A 10 -44.44 -23.13 15.36
CA LEU A 10 -43.11 -23.65 15.05
C LEU A 10 -42.20 -23.49 16.30
N PRO A 11 -41.41 -24.52 16.64
CA PRO A 11 -40.60 -24.51 17.85
C PRO A 11 -39.51 -23.42 17.76
N SER A 12 -39.48 -22.58 18.80
CA SER A 12 -38.60 -21.44 19.03
C SER A 12 -37.07 -21.64 18.88
N PRO A 13 -36.45 -22.84 19.03
CA PRO A 13 -35.00 -22.93 18.89
C PRO A 13 -34.51 -22.92 17.44
N PHE A 14 -35.35 -23.23 16.44
CA PHE A 14 -34.91 -23.33 15.04
C PHE A 14 -34.56 -21.98 14.40
N LEU A 15 -35.20 -20.89 14.85
CA LEU A 15 -34.92 -19.54 14.33
C LEU A 15 -33.58 -18.98 14.83
N PHE A 16 -33.16 -19.35 16.04
CA PHE A 16 -31.88 -18.92 16.62
C PHE A 16 -30.68 -19.59 15.93
N THR A 17 -30.79 -20.86 15.56
CA THR A 17 -29.71 -21.59 14.87
C THR A 17 -29.44 -21.06 13.47
N VAL A 18 -30.49 -20.66 12.73
CA VAL A 18 -30.34 -20.10 11.37
C VAL A 18 -29.73 -18.69 11.43
N PHE A 19 -30.13 -17.86 12.39
CA PHE A 19 -29.57 -16.50 12.56
C PHE A 19 -28.09 -16.51 12.94
N SER A 20 -27.66 -17.47 13.78
CA SER A 20 -26.25 -17.64 14.15
C SER A 20 -25.38 -18.13 12.98
N LEU A 21 -25.95 -18.94 12.07
CA LEU A 21 -25.24 -19.40 10.86
C LEU A 21 -25.04 -18.27 9.84
N ILE A 22 -25.99 -17.34 9.72
CA ILE A 22 -25.90 -16.19 8.81
C ILE A 22 -24.84 -15.17 9.28
N LEU A 23 -24.68 -14.98 10.60
CA LEU A 23 -23.63 -14.13 11.17
C LEU A 23 -22.21 -14.68 10.97
N LEU A 24 -22.05 -16.00 10.81
CA LEU A 24 -20.75 -16.62 10.50
C LEU A 24 -20.35 -16.41 9.03
N LEU A 25 -21.30 -16.14 8.14
CA LEU A 25 -21.04 -15.94 6.70
C LEU A 25 -20.71 -14.47 6.36
N THR A 26 -21.01 -13.51 7.23
CA THR A 26 -20.69 -12.09 6.97
C THR A 26 -19.29 -11.65 7.44
N ASN A 27 -18.49 -12.58 7.99
CA ASN A 27 -17.09 -12.33 8.39
C ASN A 27 -16.06 -12.80 7.35
N SER A 28 -16.47 -13.17 6.15
CA SER A 28 -15.56 -13.12 5.00
C SER A 28 -15.33 -11.66 4.63
N GLY A 29 -14.63 -10.92 5.50
CA GLY A 29 -13.97 -9.69 5.09
C GLY A 29 -13.14 -10.10 3.89
N CYS A 30 -13.57 -9.65 2.72
CA CYS A 30 -12.89 -9.88 1.46
C CYS A 30 -11.58 -9.10 1.55
N SER A 31 -10.60 -9.63 2.30
CA SER A 31 -9.20 -9.28 2.10
C SER A 31 -8.89 -9.84 0.73
N GLY A 32 -9.10 -9.02 -0.30
CA GLY A 32 -8.38 -9.22 -1.54
C GLY A 32 -6.90 -9.41 -1.21
N PRO A 33 -6.15 -10.18 -2.02
CA PRO A 33 -4.74 -10.45 -1.76
C PRO A 33 -4.03 -9.16 -1.34
N ALA A 34 -3.29 -9.20 -0.22
CA ALA A 34 -2.68 -8.03 0.39
C ALA A 34 -1.84 -7.24 -0.62
N CYS A 35 -1.29 -7.93 -1.62
CA CYS A 35 -0.42 -7.42 -2.67
C CYS A 35 -1.12 -7.07 -3.99
N GLY A 36 -2.43 -7.27 -4.12
CA GLY A 36 -3.12 -7.18 -5.40
C GLY A 36 -3.22 -8.56 -6.07
N ARG A 37 -4.07 -8.68 -7.08
CA ARG A 37 -4.31 -9.95 -7.79
C ARG A 37 -3.32 -10.16 -8.93
N ASP A 38 -2.75 -9.07 -9.42
CA ASP A 38 -1.85 -8.92 -10.55
C ASP A 38 -0.97 -7.68 -10.30
N LYS A 39 0.09 -7.52 -11.11
CA LYS A 39 1.02 -6.39 -10.98
C LYS A 39 0.34 -5.03 -11.14
N GLU A 40 -0.71 -4.93 -11.95
CA GLU A 40 -1.47 -3.69 -12.13
C GLU A 40 -2.20 -3.30 -10.85
N ALA A 41 -2.84 -4.27 -10.17
CA ALA A 41 -3.46 -4.04 -8.88
C ALA A 41 -2.44 -3.70 -7.78
N PHE A 42 -1.21 -4.21 -7.85
CA PHE A 42 -0.13 -3.79 -6.96
C PHE A 42 0.24 -2.31 -7.17
N ILE A 43 0.47 -1.91 -8.43
CA ILE A 43 0.79 -0.52 -8.79
C ILE A 43 -0.34 0.43 -8.37
N GLU A 44 -1.61 0.06 -8.62
CA GLU A 44 -2.75 0.87 -8.21
C GLU A 44 -2.82 1.05 -6.68
N LYS A 45 -2.48 0.01 -5.91
CA LYS A 45 -2.45 0.09 -4.45
C LYS A 45 -1.40 1.06 -3.94
N ILE A 46 -0.17 1.01 -4.48
CA ILE A 46 0.87 1.94 -4.06
C ILE A 46 0.50 3.37 -4.45
N ASP A 47 -0.02 3.60 -5.67
CA ASP A 47 -0.48 4.91 -6.13
C ASP A 47 -1.55 5.49 -5.21
N HIS A 48 -2.56 4.68 -4.88
CA HIS A 48 -3.64 5.09 -4.01
C HIS A 48 -3.14 5.39 -2.58
N LEU A 49 -2.21 4.60 -2.05
CA LEU A 49 -1.59 4.88 -0.75
C LEU A 49 -0.86 6.23 -0.76
N VAL A 50 -0.05 6.51 -1.77
CA VAL A 50 0.68 7.77 -1.90
C VAL A 50 -0.27 8.94 -2.08
N GLU A 51 -1.30 8.79 -2.92
CA GLU A 51 -2.34 9.79 -3.12
C GLU A 51 -3.05 10.12 -1.80
N GLN A 52 -3.43 9.11 -1.03
CA GLN A 52 -4.02 9.31 0.29
C GLN A 52 -3.07 10.06 1.21
N ALA A 53 -1.81 9.64 1.29
CA ALA A 53 -0.80 10.27 2.13
C ALA A 53 -0.63 11.77 1.81
N GLY A 54 -0.73 12.18 0.54
CA GLY A 54 -0.60 13.59 0.15
C GLY A 54 -1.81 14.46 0.44
N LYS A 55 -2.94 13.86 0.76
CA LYS A 55 -4.14 14.59 1.22
C LYS A 55 -4.15 14.78 2.74
N LEU A 56 -3.19 14.22 3.45
CA LEU A 56 -3.10 14.32 4.90
C LEU A 56 -2.34 15.57 5.31
N ASP A 57 -2.89 16.31 6.27
CA ASP A 57 -2.23 17.42 6.94
C ASP A 57 -1.87 17.01 8.37
N PHE A 58 -1.10 15.93 8.48
CA PHE A 58 -0.67 15.37 9.76
C PHE A 58 0.74 15.85 10.08
N PRO A 59 1.02 16.28 11.32
CA PRO A 59 2.40 16.48 11.78
C PRO A 59 3.25 15.22 11.56
N THR A 60 4.55 15.41 11.33
CA THR A 60 5.48 14.31 11.01
C THR A 60 5.67 13.31 12.15
N ASP A 61 5.36 13.68 13.39
CA ASP A 61 5.42 12.81 14.58
C ASP A 61 4.04 12.25 14.97
N ASP A 62 3.01 12.52 14.18
CA ASP A 62 1.65 12.10 14.48
C ASP A 62 1.51 10.58 14.37
N LYS A 63 0.91 9.96 15.41
CA LYS A 63 0.68 8.51 15.46
C LYS A 63 -0.28 8.03 14.38
N ARG A 64 -1.13 8.89 13.82
CA ARG A 64 -2.07 8.53 12.75
C ARG A 64 -1.37 8.05 11.49
N TRP A 65 -0.10 8.40 11.30
CA TRP A 65 0.74 7.86 10.25
C TRP A 65 0.99 6.35 10.35
N GLU A 66 0.92 5.75 11.55
CA GLU A 66 1.26 4.34 11.77
C GLU A 66 0.49 3.38 10.86
N LYS A 67 -0.77 3.68 10.57
CA LYS A 67 -1.57 2.89 9.61
C LYS A 67 -0.96 2.93 8.21
N TYR A 68 -0.62 4.11 7.72
CA TYR A 68 -0.05 4.32 6.41
C TYR A 68 1.36 3.77 6.33
N ASP A 69 2.14 3.91 7.41
CA ASP A 69 3.51 3.39 7.50
C ASP A 69 3.47 1.85 7.41
N THR A 70 2.53 1.20 8.11
CA THR A 70 2.34 -0.26 8.06
C THR A 70 1.90 -0.73 6.66
N GLU A 71 0.97 -0.01 6.03
CA GLU A 71 0.50 -0.35 4.69
C GLU A 71 1.62 -0.19 3.65
N PHE A 72 2.38 0.90 3.75
CA PHE A 72 3.57 1.14 2.94
C PHE A 72 4.60 0.02 3.11
N GLU A 73 4.98 -0.29 4.35
CA GLU A 73 5.93 -1.36 4.64
C GLU A 73 5.47 -2.71 4.09
N ASN A 74 4.19 -3.04 4.20
CA ASN A 74 3.67 -4.27 3.64
C ASN A 74 3.77 -4.31 2.10
N LEU A 75 3.44 -3.21 1.42
CA LEU A 75 3.57 -3.14 -0.04
C LEU A 75 5.02 -3.31 -0.49
N ILE A 76 5.97 -2.75 0.26
CA ILE A 76 7.37 -2.74 -0.14
C ILE A 76 8.13 -4.00 0.29
N GLU A 77 7.90 -4.49 1.50
CA GLU A 77 8.63 -5.66 2.03
C GLU A 77 8.02 -6.98 1.57
N ASN A 78 6.69 -7.06 1.43
CA ASN A 78 6.01 -8.32 1.16
C ASN A 78 5.48 -8.44 -0.26
N CYS A 79 5.11 -7.32 -0.90
CA CYS A 79 4.41 -7.34 -2.19
C CYS A 79 5.32 -7.02 -3.37
N TYR A 80 6.30 -6.14 -3.20
CA TYR A 80 7.22 -5.80 -4.27
C TYR A 80 7.98 -7.03 -4.79
N ASP A 81 8.57 -7.82 -3.89
CA ASP A 81 9.32 -9.04 -4.25
C ASP A 81 8.44 -10.08 -4.98
N GLU A 82 7.11 -10.07 -4.80
CA GLU A 82 6.17 -10.97 -5.50
C GLU A 82 5.99 -10.57 -6.97
N TRP A 83 6.04 -9.28 -7.27
CA TRP A 83 5.79 -8.75 -8.62
C TRP A 83 7.05 -8.31 -9.35
N ASP A 84 8.21 -8.26 -8.69
CA ASP A 84 9.48 -7.75 -9.21
C ASP A 84 9.82 -8.32 -10.60
N GLU A 85 9.70 -9.64 -10.79
CA GLU A 85 10.01 -10.29 -12.09
C GLU A 85 8.99 -9.98 -13.21
N GLU A 86 7.78 -9.53 -12.87
CA GLU A 86 6.70 -9.22 -13.82
C GLU A 86 6.63 -7.72 -14.19
N LEU A 87 7.31 -6.87 -13.43
CA LEU A 87 7.39 -5.43 -13.68
C LEU A 87 8.35 -5.14 -14.84
N THR A 88 7.94 -4.19 -15.67
CA THR A 88 8.80 -3.58 -16.69
C THR A 88 9.70 -2.52 -16.05
N ILE A 89 10.77 -2.13 -16.75
CA ILE A 89 11.68 -1.06 -16.30
C ILE A 89 10.91 0.24 -15.95
N GLY A 90 9.92 0.61 -16.77
CA GLY A 90 9.08 1.78 -16.51
C GLY A 90 8.22 1.60 -15.25
N GLU A 91 7.67 0.41 -15.02
CA GLU A 91 6.88 0.12 -13.83
C GLU A 91 7.75 0.09 -12.55
N HIS A 92 8.98 -0.43 -12.61
CA HIS A 92 9.95 -0.33 -11.51
C HIS A 92 10.27 1.12 -11.17
N THR A 93 10.52 1.94 -12.20
CA THR A 93 10.79 3.38 -12.02
C THR A 93 9.60 4.06 -11.36
N HIS A 94 8.38 3.77 -11.85
CA HIS A 94 7.16 4.31 -11.28
C HIS A 94 7.00 3.94 -9.80
N VAL A 95 7.15 2.67 -9.46
CA VAL A 95 7.07 2.19 -8.07
C VAL A 95 8.13 2.88 -7.19
N ALA A 96 9.37 3.00 -7.67
CA ALA A 96 10.43 3.70 -6.98
C ALA A 96 10.09 5.19 -6.75
N THR A 97 9.52 5.86 -7.74
CA THR A 97 9.04 7.25 -7.62
C THR A 97 7.93 7.38 -6.57
N GLN A 98 6.99 6.42 -6.51
CA GLN A 98 5.95 6.41 -5.47
C GLN A 98 6.54 6.21 -4.07
N ILE A 99 7.51 5.30 -3.93
CA ILE A 99 8.24 5.06 -2.68
C ILE A 99 8.89 6.35 -2.16
N ILE A 100 9.58 7.08 -3.03
CA ILE A 100 10.23 8.35 -2.68
C ILE A 100 9.19 9.42 -2.34
N THR A 101 8.13 9.52 -3.14
CA THR A 101 7.04 10.49 -2.94
C THR A 101 6.35 10.27 -1.59
N TYR A 102 6.11 9.02 -1.22
CA TYR A 102 5.56 8.68 0.09
C TYR A 102 6.50 9.11 1.22
N ALA A 103 7.78 8.73 1.14
CA ALA A 103 8.78 9.06 2.17
C ALA A 103 8.94 10.58 2.36
N TYR A 104 8.77 11.34 1.27
CA TYR A 104 8.71 12.79 1.32
C TYR A 104 7.47 13.28 2.07
N ARG A 105 6.27 12.90 1.61
CA ARG A 105 4.97 13.30 2.21
C ARG A 105 4.88 12.95 3.69
N ARG A 106 5.50 11.85 4.09
CA ARG A 106 5.57 11.39 5.47
C ARG A 106 6.37 12.33 6.41
N GLY A 107 7.22 13.21 5.88
CA GLY A 107 8.00 14.16 6.67
C GLY A 107 9.51 14.00 6.57
N GLY A 108 10.03 13.68 5.40
CA GLY A 108 11.47 13.68 5.16
C GLY A 108 12.19 12.50 5.82
N GLY A 109 11.86 11.29 5.38
CA GLY A 109 12.81 10.20 5.23
C GLY A 109 13.53 9.62 6.46
N LYS A 110 13.80 10.28 7.57
CA LYS A 110 14.77 9.78 8.59
C LYS A 110 14.43 8.39 9.15
N LYS A 111 13.15 8.08 9.35
CA LYS A 111 12.70 6.77 9.84
C LYS A 111 12.58 5.73 8.71
N LEU A 112 12.30 6.19 7.50
CA LEU A 112 12.18 5.37 6.30
C LEU A 112 13.51 5.22 5.53
N LYS A 113 14.55 6.00 5.85
CA LYS A 113 15.78 6.17 5.04
C LYS A 113 16.52 4.86 4.87
N GLY A 114 16.64 4.09 5.95
CA GLY A 114 17.29 2.78 5.93
C GLY A 114 16.54 1.79 5.03
N LYS A 115 15.21 1.71 5.18
CA LYS A 115 14.35 0.82 4.37
C LYS A 115 14.26 1.27 2.92
N LEU A 116 14.18 2.58 2.69
CA LEU A 116 14.19 3.22 1.38
C LEU A 116 15.49 2.91 0.63
N LYS A 117 16.63 3.03 1.33
CA LYS A 117 17.96 2.71 0.76
C LYS A 117 18.05 1.24 0.39
N GLU A 118 17.65 0.33 1.28
CA GLU A 118 17.65 -1.12 1.00
C GLU A 118 16.79 -1.48 -0.23
N GLN A 119 15.62 -0.87 -0.35
CA GLN A 119 14.68 -1.14 -1.43
C GLN A 119 15.10 -0.49 -2.75
N LEU A 120 15.66 0.72 -2.69
CA LEU A 120 16.33 1.34 -3.85
C LEU A 120 17.57 0.56 -4.28
N GLU A 121 18.31 -0.07 -3.36
CA GLU A 121 19.44 -0.94 -3.72
C GLU A 121 19.00 -2.24 -4.39
N LYS A 122 17.88 -2.84 -3.96
CA LYS A 122 17.26 -3.96 -4.71
C LYS A 122 16.89 -3.52 -6.13
N LEU A 123 16.29 -2.35 -6.28
CA LEU A 123 15.97 -1.75 -7.58
C LEU A 123 17.23 -1.45 -8.43
N LYS A 124 18.35 -1.03 -7.82
CA LYS A 124 19.64 -0.76 -8.48
C LYS A 124 20.29 -2.00 -9.11
N GLY A 125 19.83 -3.21 -8.78
CA GLY A 125 20.22 -4.42 -9.51
C GLY A 125 19.77 -4.41 -10.98
N GLY A 126 18.78 -3.57 -11.33
CA GLY A 126 18.31 -3.33 -12.69
C GLY A 126 19.10 -2.23 -13.40
N SER A 127 19.56 -2.54 -14.61
CA SER A 127 20.06 -1.68 -15.72
C SER A 127 20.36 -0.20 -15.44
N GLU A 128 21.50 0.30 -15.95
CA GLU A 128 21.88 1.73 -15.86
C GLU A 128 20.81 2.70 -16.40
N GLU A 129 19.96 2.21 -17.30
CA GLU A 129 18.76 2.89 -17.83
C GLU A 129 17.72 3.23 -16.74
N LEU A 130 17.56 2.37 -15.73
CA LEU A 130 16.65 2.61 -14.61
C LEU A 130 17.12 3.79 -13.75
N LYS A 131 18.44 3.93 -13.54
CA LYS A 131 19.02 5.03 -12.76
C LYS A 131 18.83 6.38 -13.44
N GLU A 132 19.00 6.41 -14.75
CA GLU A 132 18.86 7.64 -15.54
C GLU A 132 17.39 8.09 -15.56
N THR A 133 16.46 7.14 -15.77
CA THR A 133 15.01 7.41 -15.72
C THR A 133 14.58 7.89 -14.33
N LEU A 134 15.09 7.26 -13.26
CA LEU A 134 14.77 7.68 -11.89
C LEU A 134 15.31 9.08 -11.58
N LYS A 135 16.50 9.45 -12.09
CA LYS A 135 17.02 10.81 -11.95
C LYS A 135 16.09 11.81 -12.62
N ASP A 136 15.63 11.54 -13.84
CA ASP A 136 14.79 12.46 -14.60
C ASP A 136 13.38 12.63 -13.99
N ASP A 137 12.77 11.54 -13.49
CA ASP A 137 11.42 11.59 -12.90
C ASP A 137 11.41 12.13 -11.48
N VAL A 138 12.47 11.88 -10.70
CA VAL A 138 12.54 12.27 -9.28
C VAL A 138 13.17 13.65 -9.11
N ALA A 139 14.06 14.10 -10.00
CA ALA A 139 14.65 15.44 -9.95
C ALA A 139 13.62 16.59 -9.86
N PRO A 140 12.56 16.66 -10.71
CA PRO A 140 11.57 17.73 -10.61
C PRO A 140 10.76 17.66 -9.32
N LEU A 141 10.46 16.44 -8.84
CA LEU A 141 9.79 16.25 -7.56
C LEU A 141 10.63 16.77 -6.41
N LEU A 142 11.96 16.61 -6.46
CA LEU A 142 12.93 17.04 -5.44
C LEU A 142 13.26 18.55 -5.51
N GLU A 143 13.30 19.14 -6.71
CA GLU A 143 13.41 20.61 -6.90
C GLU A 143 12.23 21.35 -6.24
N GLU A 144 11.02 20.80 -6.32
CA GLU A 144 9.82 21.36 -5.68
C GLU A 144 9.93 21.39 -4.13
N ILE A 145 10.80 20.54 -3.57
CA ILE A 145 10.99 20.34 -2.12
C ILE A 145 12.11 21.22 -1.55
N GLY A 146 13.01 21.71 -2.39
CA GLY A 146 14.23 22.40 -1.94
C GLY A 146 15.22 21.50 -1.19
N GLN A 147 15.19 20.19 -1.41
CA GLN A 147 16.24 19.25 -0.95
C GLN A 147 17.23 18.98 -2.08
N ASP A 148 18.51 18.93 -1.73
CA ASP A 148 19.60 18.74 -2.70
C ASP A 148 19.55 17.32 -3.29
N ILE A 149 19.15 17.22 -4.56
CA ILE A 149 19.04 15.96 -5.33
C ILE A 149 20.35 15.17 -5.26
N GLU A 150 21.47 15.89 -5.32
CA GLU A 150 22.80 15.31 -5.23
C GLU A 150 23.06 14.65 -3.89
N GLU A 151 22.49 15.12 -2.78
CA GLU A 151 22.79 14.55 -1.45
C GLU A 151 22.07 13.21 -1.25
N MET A 152 20.79 13.12 -1.61
CA MET A 152 20.07 11.84 -1.56
C MET A 152 20.61 10.82 -2.57
N VAL A 153 20.94 11.26 -3.79
CA VAL A 153 21.51 10.36 -4.81
C VAL A 153 22.95 9.97 -4.46
N LYS A 154 23.79 10.88 -3.95
CA LYS A 154 25.14 10.54 -3.45
C LYS A 154 25.11 9.59 -2.27
N GLU A 155 24.22 9.78 -1.31
CA GLU A 155 24.06 8.84 -0.19
C GLU A 155 23.57 7.46 -0.63
N LEU A 156 22.95 7.37 -1.81
CA LEU A 156 22.64 6.09 -2.45
C LEU A 156 23.87 5.53 -3.20
N GLU A 157 24.78 6.37 -3.69
CA GLU A 157 26.01 5.98 -4.39
C GLU A 157 27.17 5.58 -3.46
N GLU A 158 27.16 6.02 -2.19
CA GLU A 158 28.06 5.60 -1.09
C GLU A 158 27.59 4.36 -0.31
#